data_AF-A0A7S1X1J5-F1
#
_entry.id   AF-A0A7S1X1J5-F1
#
_cell.length_a   1.000
_cell.length_b   1.000
_cell.length_c   1.000
_cell.angle_alpha   90.00
_cell.angle_beta   90.00
_cell.angle_gamma   90.00
#
_symmetry.space_group_name_H-M   'P 1'
#
loop_
_entity.id
_entity.type
_entity.pdbx_description
1 polymer ?
#
loop_
_entity_poly.entity_id
_entity_poly.type
_entity_poly.pdbx_seq_one_letter_code
_entity_poly.pdbx_strand_id
1 'polypeptide(L)'
;MTPFRLAAISDMFIKELRTRMNGDGAEAFQQERAALFRLCQAMRGAQMGFSSDEEVIMATKFLEDINPLNYVAKEKKSQIHHALSDMLTAILRRVGSSGDIQKFGKDRDAQVMQQWYKSVANVRTHISKWALDQKKHYSVGYPLLASLIALEPETVFSVHMKNLVEQVHGKFMKDSKTRVLTLRCLQECVQAYLDRYGSFHSDKQVTDWLTNCLKTPMANVCKGTLSLELKLGQDLGATMLKISQIVASKAPVFAIKGIILELLQSDLFSCQHIGLQALLNMALSAPAYHSARHPEVTYPGSSPSQQVVEIMKEGSSP
;
A
#
# COMPACT_ATOMS: atom_id res chain seq x y z
N MET A 1 6.67 -16.64 -13.17
CA MET A 1 6.64 -15.43 -14.03
C MET A 1 8.03 -14.82 -13.98
N THR A 2 8.72 -14.75 -15.11
CA THR A 2 10.07 -14.18 -15.23
C THR A 2 10.02 -12.68 -14.92
N PRO A 3 10.89 -12.13 -14.05
CA PRO A 3 10.92 -10.70 -13.78
C PRO A 3 11.20 -9.97 -15.09
N PHE A 4 10.20 -9.25 -15.59
CA PHE A 4 10.28 -8.49 -16.83
C PHE A 4 11.37 -7.43 -16.72
N ARG A 5 12.09 -7.18 -17.83
CA ARG A 5 13.25 -6.27 -17.94
C ARG A 5 12.89 -4.84 -17.55
N LEU A 6 12.94 -4.54 -16.25
CA LEU A 6 12.63 -3.23 -15.68
C LEU A 6 13.39 -2.12 -16.43
N ALA A 7 14.66 -2.36 -16.77
CA ALA A 7 15.49 -1.41 -17.53
C ALA A 7 14.86 -1.02 -18.89
N ALA A 8 14.55 -1.99 -19.75
CA ALA A 8 14.02 -1.69 -21.09
C ALA A 8 12.63 -1.01 -21.05
N ILE A 9 11.78 -1.42 -20.11
CA ILE A 9 10.47 -0.80 -19.91
C ILE A 9 10.64 0.62 -19.37
N SER A 10 11.58 0.83 -18.45
CA SER A 10 11.84 2.13 -17.83
C SER A 10 12.35 3.14 -18.85
N ASP A 11 13.31 2.76 -19.69
CA ASP A 11 13.86 3.67 -20.71
C ASP A 11 12.78 4.11 -21.71
N MET A 12 11.97 3.15 -22.18
CA MET A 12 10.84 3.44 -23.06
C MET A 12 9.80 4.34 -22.38
N PHE A 13 9.46 4.04 -21.12
CA PHE A 13 8.53 4.85 -20.34
C PHE A 13 9.04 6.28 -20.14
N ILE A 14 10.31 6.46 -19.74
CA ILE A 14 10.91 7.77 -19.51
C ILE A 14 10.96 8.58 -20.81
N LYS A 15 11.32 7.94 -21.93
CA LYS A 15 11.31 8.56 -23.25
C LYS A 15 9.90 9.07 -23.59
N GLU A 16 8.90 8.21 -23.45
CA GLU A 16 7.52 8.56 -23.76
C GLU A 16 6.98 9.65 -22.83
N LEU A 17 7.27 9.55 -21.53
CA LEU A 17 6.91 10.55 -20.53
C LEU A 17 7.44 11.95 -20.93
N ARG A 18 8.72 12.03 -21.32
CA ARG A 18 9.34 13.30 -21.75
C ARG A 18 8.71 13.85 -23.03
N THR A 19 8.41 13.00 -24.01
CA THR A 19 7.73 13.43 -25.24
C THR A 19 6.36 14.04 -24.93
N ARG A 20 5.56 13.34 -24.11
CA ARG A 20 4.18 13.78 -23.79
C ARG A 20 4.13 15.00 -22.87
N MET A 21 5.18 15.25 -22.09
CA MET A 21 5.30 16.46 -21.26
C MET A 21 5.50 17.74 -22.07
N ASN A 22 6.06 17.64 -23.27
CA ASN A 22 6.46 18.77 -24.11
C ASN A 22 5.47 19.04 -25.26
N GLY A 23 4.24 18.53 -25.20
CA GLY A 23 3.25 18.78 -26.24
C GLY A 23 2.98 20.28 -26.44
N ASP A 24 3.06 20.74 -27.68
CA ASP A 24 2.84 22.15 -28.05
C ASP A 24 1.34 22.45 -28.24
N GLY A 25 0.83 23.44 -27.50
CA GLY A 25 -0.55 23.93 -27.63
C GLY A 25 -1.57 23.29 -26.66
N ALA A 26 -2.61 24.05 -26.30
CA ALA A 26 -3.54 23.72 -25.22
C ALA A 26 -4.43 22.47 -25.47
N GLU A 27 -4.86 22.22 -26.71
CA GLU A 27 -5.67 21.04 -27.07
C GLU A 27 -4.83 19.77 -27.15
N ALA A 28 -3.67 19.83 -27.82
CA ALA A 28 -2.69 18.75 -27.84
C ALA A 28 -2.29 18.36 -26.41
N PHE A 29 -2.09 19.35 -25.54
CA PHE A 29 -1.79 19.13 -24.13
C PHE A 29 -2.89 18.37 -23.37
N GLN A 30 -4.18 18.57 -23.66
CA GLN A 30 -5.25 17.81 -22.99
C GLN A 30 -5.28 16.34 -23.39
N GLN A 31 -5.05 16.03 -24.67
CA GLN A 31 -4.97 14.66 -25.16
C GLN A 31 -3.71 13.97 -24.65
N GLU A 32 -2.57 14.67 -24.71
CA GLU A 32 -1.30 14.19 -24.18
C GLU A 32 -1.34 13.99 -22.67
N ARG A 33 -2.10 14.81 -21.95
CA ARG A 33 -2.35 14.63 -20.51
C ARG A 33 -3.10 13.34 -20.21
N ALA A 34 -4.20 13.07 -20.93
CA ALA A 34 -4.95 11.83 -20.72
C ALA A 34 -4.07 10.61 -21.03
N ALA A 35 -3.22 10.72 -22.05
CA ALA A 35 -2.28 9.68 -22.40
C ALA A 35 -1.15 9.53 -21.36
N LEU A 36 -0.60 10.61 -20.81
CA LEU A 36 0.39 10.58 -19.74
C LEU A 36 -0.17 9.92 -18.48
N PHE A 37 -1.42 10.24 -18.11
CA PHE A 37 -2.08 9.58 -17.00
C PHE A 37 -2.26 8.08 -17.26
N ARG A 38 -2.74 7.69 -18.45
CA ARG A 38 -2.85 6.28 -18.84
C ARG A 38 -1.49 5.57 -18.83
N LEU A 39 -0.42 6.23 -19.28
CA LEU A 39 0.94 5.71 -19.26
C LEU A 39 1.40 5.44 -17.82
N CYS A 40 1.20 6.38 -16.91
CA CYS A 40 1.49 6.20 -15.49
C CYS A 40 0.65 5.08 -14.87
N GLN A 41 -0.64 4.99 -15.22
CA GLN A 41 -1.53 3.94 -14.74
C GLN A 41 -1.09 2.54 -15.23
N ALA A 42 -0.66 2.41 -16.48
CA ALA A 42 -0.14 1.16 -17.04
C ALA A 42 1.14 0.70 -16.30
N MET A 43 2.00 1.64 -15.91
CA MET A 43 3.23 1.35 -15.17
C MET A 43 3.03 0.96 -13.72
N ARG A 44 1.84 1.14 -13.12
CA ARG A 44 1.52 0.65 -11.76
C ARG A 44 1.70 -0.86 -11.62
N GLY A 45 1.66 -1.58 -12.75
CA GLY A 45 1.89 -3.01 -12.84
C GLY A 45 3.36 -3.44 -12.72
N ALA A 46 4.32 -2.50 -12.84
CA ALA A 46 5.73 -2.81 -12.83
C ALA A 46 6.18 -3.43 -11.49
N GLN A 47 7.20 -4.28 -11.57
CA GLN A 47 7.80 -4.95 -10.42
C GLN A 47 9.31 -4.68 -10.42
N MET A 48 9.85 -4.42 -9.25
CA MET A 48 11.29 -4.33 -9.03
C MET A 48 11.81 -5.65 -8.50
N GLY A 49 12.89 -6.14 -9.08
CA GLY A 49 13.61 -7.32 -8.58
C GLY A 49 14.61 -6.92 -7.49
N PHE A 50 14.86 -7.83 -6.56
CA PHE A 50 15.88 -7.70 -5.50
C PHE A 50 16.62 -9.04 -5.29
N SER A 51 16.58 -9.94 -6.28
CA SER A 51 17.16 -11.28 -6.19
C SER A 51 18.65 -11.30 -6.55
N SER A 52 19.17 -10.25 -7.19
CA SER A 52 20.58 -10.08 -7.55
C SER A 52 21.02 -8.62 -7.35
N ASP A 53 22.33 -8.37 -7.29
CA ASP A 53 22.87 -7.02 -7.14
C ASP A 53 22.54 -6.16 -8.36
N GLU A 54 22.55 -6.74 -9.56
CA GLU A 54 22.16 -6.07 -10.81
C GLU A 54 20.69 -5.59 -10.75
N GLU A 55 19.79 -6.41 -10.20
CA GLU A 55 18.40 -6.02 -10.03
C GLU A 55 18.23 -4.85 -9.05
N VAL A 56 18.98 -4.84 -7.94
CA VAL A 56 18.98 -3.72 -6.99
C VAL A 56 19.54 -2.45 -7.63
N ILE A 57 20.61 -2.55 -8.42
CA ILE A 57 21.17 -1.42 -9.17
C ILE A 57 20.14 -0.87 -10.15
N MET A 58 19.43 -1.73 -10.90
CA MET A 58 18.37 -1.31 -11.82
C MET A 58 17.19 -0.66 -11.09
N ALA A 59 16.74 -1.22 -9.97
CA ALA A 59 15.70 -0.64 -9.14
C ALA A 59 16.10 0.74 -8.60
N THR A 60 17.35 0.88 -8.17
CA THR A 60 17.93 2.12 -7.66
C THR A 60 17.94 3.20 -8.73
N LYS A 61 18.49 2.88 -9.92
CA LYS A 61 18.50 3.78 -11.08
C LYS A 61 17.09 4.20 -11.47
N PHE A 62 16.15 3.25 -11.54
CA PHE A 62 14.76 3.55 -11.85
C PHE A 62 14.14 4.53 -10.83
N LEU A 63 14.36 4.32 -9.53
CA LEU A 63 13.84 5.20 -8.49
C LEU A 63 14.40 6.63 -8.62
N GLU A 64 15.69 6.77 -8.94
CA GLU A 64 16.34 8.06 -9.17
C GLU A 64 15.80 8.76 -10.42
N ASP A 65 15.72 8.03 -11.53
CA ASP A 65 15.25 8.55 -12.82
C ASP A 65 13.77 8.94 -12.74
N ILE A 66 12.96 8.24 -11.95
CA ILE A 66 11.52 8.44 -11.85
C ILE A 66 11.07 9.27 -10.66
N ASN A 67 12.00 9.91 -9.94
CA ASN A 67 11.67 10.86 -8.89
C ASN A 67 10.68 11.92 -9.44
N PRO A 68 9.44 12.00 -8.90
CA PRO A 68 8.38 12.85 -9.46
C PRO A 68 8.78 14.30 -9.65
N LEU A 69 9.66 14.82 -8.80
CA LEU A 69 10.04 16.24 -8.81
C LEU A 69 11.10 16.59 -9.86
N ASN A 70 11.70 15.59 -10.53
CA ASN A 70 12.61 15.82 -11.66
C ASN A 70 11.87 16.28 -12.93
N TYR A 71 10.53 16.16 -12.95
CA TYR A 71 9.70 16.35 -14.14
C TYR A 71 8.94 17.67 -14.10
N VAL A 72 9.57 18.74 -14.58
CA VAL A 72 9.01 20.09 -14.60
C VAL A 72 8.38 20.40 -15.97
N ALA A 73 7.07 20.22 -16.10
CA ALA A 73 6.34 20.67 -17.30
C ALA A 73 6.05 22.17 -17.26
N LYS A 74 6.01 22.80 -18.45
CA LYS A 74 5.67 24.23 -18.64
C LYS A 74 4.27 24.56 -18.11
N GLU A 75 3.31 23.66 -18.31
CA GLU A 75 1.96 23.79 -17.79
C GLU A 75 1.59 22.64 -16.84
N LYS A 76 0.75 22.95 -15.84
CA LYS A 76 0.15 21.98 -14.89
C LYS A 76 1.13 20.98 -14.26
N LYS A 77 2.37 21.40 -13.97
CA LYS A 77 3.43 20.67 -13.26
C LYS A 77 2.94 19.74 -12.13
N SER A 78 2.02 20.22 -11.29
CA SER A 78 1.49 19.43 -10.17
C SER A 78 0.79 18.14 -10.59
N GLN A 79 0.16 18.09 -11.77
CA GLN A 79 -0.57 16.90 -12.23
C GLN A 79 0.37 15.75 -12.61
N ILE A 80 1.51 16.05 -13.23
CA ILE A 80 2.52 15.05 -13.55
C ILE A 80 3.16 14.52 -12.28
N HIS A 81 3.51 15.42 -11.35
CA HIS A 81 4.02 15.01 -10.05
C HIS A 81 3.02 14.11 -9.31
N HIS A 82 1.72 14.42 -9.39
CA HIS A 82 0.67 13.59 -8.78
C HIS A 82 0.60 12.21 -9.43
N ALA A 83 0.58 12.12 -10.76
CA ALA A 83 0.49 10.86 -11.50
C ALA A 83 1.71 9.96 -11.24
N LEU A 84 2.93 10.54 -11.27
CA LEU A 84 4.15 9.80 -10.95
C LEU A 84 4.20 9.36 -9.50
N SER A 85 3.70 10.18 -8.56
CA SER A 85 3.67 9.79 -7.14
C SER A 85 2.71 8.62 -6.88
N ASP A 86 1.53 8.63 -7.49
CA ASP A 86 0.56 7.52 -7.41
C ASP A 86 1.12 6.24 -8.04
N MET A 87 1.74 6.36 -9.22
CA MET A 87 2.40 5.25 -9.90
C MET A 87 3.50 4.63 -9.02
N LEU A 88 4.40 5.45 -8.51
CA LEU A 88 5.53 5.00 -7.71
C LEU A 88 5.06 4.37 -6.39
N THR A 89 4.02 4.93 -5.75
CA THR A 89 3.37 4.32 -4.58
C THR A 89 2.93 2.89 -4.88
N ALA A 90 2.26 2.67 -6.02
CA ALA A 90 1.77 1.34 -6.40
C ALA A 90 2.90 0.33 -6.66
N ILE A 91 4.00 0.76 -7.28
CA ILE A 91 5.17 -0.08 -7.53
C ILE A 91 5.88 -0.43 -6.20
N LEU A 92 6.19 0.58 -5.38
CA LEU A 92 6.94 0.42 -4.14
C LEU A 92 6.17 -0.38 -3.08
N ARG A 93 4.83 -0.25 -3.01
CA ARG A 93 4.01 -1.07 -2.11
C ARG A 93 4.22 -2.56 -2.35
N ARG A 94 4.33 -2.98 -3.61
CA ARG A 94 4.54 -4.39 -3.95
C ARG A 94 5.90 -4.88 -3.47
N VAL A 95 6.93 -4.04 -3.55
CA VAL A 95 8.25 -4.36 -2.99
C VAL A 95 8.13 -4.57 -1.48
N GLY A 96 7.50 -3.63 -0.77
CA GLY A 96 7.29 -3.70 0.68
C GLY A 96 6.51 -4.94 1.15
N SER A 97 5.58 -5.43 0.34
CA SER A 97 4.72 -6.59 0.68
C SER A 97 5.16 -7.92 0.03
N SER A 98 6.25 -7.94 -0.77
CA SER A 98 6.67 -9.13 -1.55
C SER A 98 7.34 -10.25 -0.74
N GLY A 99 7.46 -10.12 0.58
CA GLY A 99 8.02 -11.15 1.43
C GLY A 99 8.43 -10.62 2.80
N ASP A 100 9.30 -11.37 3.48
CA ASP A 100 9.95 -10.93 4.71
C ASP A 100 10.85 -9.73 4.39
N ILE A 101 10.35 -8.53 4.64
CA ILE A 101 11.10 -7.28 4.43
C ILE A 101 12.40 -7.26 5.26
N GLN A 102 12.59 -8.12 6.27
CA GLN A 102 13.88 -8.28 6.95
C GLN A 102 14.91 -9.06 6.11
N LYS A 103 14.46 -9.87 5.15
CA LYS A 103 15.33 -10.53 4.16
C LYS A 103 15.63 -9.64 2.96
N PHE A 104 14.94 -8.51 2.83
CA PHE A 104 15.14 -7.56 1.75
C PHE A 104 16.59 -7.09 1.71
N GLY A 105 17.29 -7.46 0.64
CA GLY A 105 18.69 -7.08 0.44
C GLY A 105 19.71 -7.78 1.35
N LYS A 106 19.31 -8.79 2.14
CA LYS A 106 20.19 -9.44 3.14
C LYS A 106 21.39 -10.17 2.52
N ASP A 107 21.20 -10.74 1.34
CA ASP A 107 22.24 -11.49 0.61
C ASP A 107 22.90 -10.67 -0.51
N ARG A 108 22.66 -9.35 -0.52
CA ARG A 108 23.17 -8.43 -1.55
C ARG A 108 24.43 -7.72 -1.07
N ASP A 109 25.20 -7.20 -2.02
CA ASP A 109 26.38 -6.39 -1.70
C ASP A 109 26.01 -5.17 -0.84
N ALA A 110 26.82 -4.92 0.20
CA ALA A 110 26.54 -3.87 1.18
C ALA A 110 26.59 -2.47 0.57
N GLN A 111 27.49 -2.22 -0.41
CA GLN A 111 27.58 -0.93 -1.09
C GLN A 111 26.36 -0.72 -2.02
N VAL A 112 25.92 -1.78 -2.71
CA VAL A 112 24.73 -1.75 -3.56
C VAL A 112 23.49 -1.41 -2.72
N MET A 113 23.30 -2.06 -1.57
CA MET A 113 22.20 -1.75 -0.66
C MET A 113 22.31 -0.35 -0.04
N GLN A 114 23.52 0.10 0.31
CA GLN A 114 23.75 1.45 0.80
C GLN A 114 23.31 2.51 -0.23
N GLN A 115 23.61 2.28 -1.50
CA GLN A 115 23.19 3.18 -2.58
C GLN A 115 21.66 3.17 -2.74
N TRP A 116 21.01 2.00 -2.71
CA TRP A 116 19.55 1.91 -2.71
C TRP A 116 18.92 2.74 -1.58
N TYR A 117 19.37 2.53 -0.33
CA TYR A 117 18.83 3.25 0.82
C TYR A 117 19.05 4.76 0.74
N LYS A 118 20.21 5.19 0.20
CA LYS A 118 20.49 6.61 -0.07
C LYS A 118 19.51 7.19 -1.08
N SER A 119 19.21 6.47 -2.17
CA SER A 119 18.26 6.93 -3.18
C SER A 119 16.83 6.99 -2.63
N VAL A 120 16.40 6.00 -1.84
CA VAL A 120 15.12 6.03 -1.09
C VAL A 120 15.05 7.26 -0.18
N ALA A 121 16.08 7.52 0.62
CA ALA A 121 16.11 8.66 1.55
C ALA A 121 16.08 10.01 0.81
N ASN A 122 16.76 10.12 -0.34
CA ASN A 122 16.75 11.31 -1.18
C ASN A 122 15.35 11.59 -1.73
N VAL A 123 14.71 10.59 -2.36
CA VAL A 123 13.34 10.74 -2.89
C VAL A 123 12.36 11.05 -1.74
N ARG A 124 12.47 10.37 -0.59
CA ARG A 124 11.65 10.66 0.59
C ARG A 124 11.78 12.12 1.03
N THR A 125 13.00 12.64 1.09
CA THR A 125 13.25 14.03 1.52
C THR A 125 12.63 15.03 0.54
N HIS A 126 12.77 14.79 -0.76
CA HIS A 126 12.13 15.59 -1.80
C HIS A 126 10.60 15.58 -1.69
N ILE A 127 10.01 14.39 -1.63
CA ILE A 127 8.55 14.22 -1.52
C ILE A 127 8.03 14.79 -0.21
N SER A 128 8.77 14.67 0.90
CA SER A 128 8.36 15.23 2.19
C SER A 128 8.22 16.75 2.11
N LYS A 129 9.24 17.44 1.60
CA LYS A 129 9.20 18.90 1.40
C LYS A 129 8.06 19.30 0.47
N TRP A 130 7.91 18.63 -0.67
CA TRP A 130 6.87 18.93 -1.65
C TRP A 130 5.45 18.67 -1.14
N ALA A 131 5.24 17.56 -0.43
CA ALA A 131 3.95 17.24 0.15
C ALA A 131 3.58 18.24 1.25
N LEU A 132 4.56 18.75 2.01
CA LEU A 132 4.34 19.75 3.06
C LEU A 132 4.03 21.15 2.52
N ASP A 133 4.47 21.48 1.30
CA ASP A 133 4.32 22.81 0.70
C ASP A 133 2.85 23.21 0.48
N GLN A 134 2.02 22.30 -0.07
CA GLN A 134 0.62 22.60 -0.38
C GLN A 134 -0.31 21.42 -0.11
N LYS A 135 -1.48 21.71 0.48
CA LYS A 135 -2.52 20.71 0.79
C LYS A 135 -2.93 19.84 -0.40
N LYS A 136 -2.89 20.38 -1.62
CA LYS A 136 -3.24 19.65 -2.85
C LYS A 136 -2.32 18.46 -3.15
N HIS A 137 -1.15 18.37 -2.51
CA HIS A 137 -0.19 17.28 -2.68
C HIS A 137 -0.40 16.16 -1.67
N TYR A 138 -1.18 16.38 -0.60
CA TYR A 138 -1.31 15.41 0.48
C TYR A 138 -1.80 14.04 -0.02
N SER A 139 -2.75 14.04 -0.96
CA SER A 139 -3.44 12.82 -1.42
C SER A 139 -2.55 11.77 -2.08
N VAL A 140 -1.41 12.20 -2.60
CA VAL A 140 -0.46 11.35 -3.33
C VAL A 140 0.94 11.37 -2.70
N GLY A 141 1.31 12.47 -2.04
CA GLY A 141 2.61 12.60 -1.39
C GLY A 141 2.74 11.75 -0.13
N TYR A 142 1.73 11.71 0.75
CA TYR A 142 1.82 10.96 2.01
C TYR A 142 1.76 9.43 1.81
N PRO A 143 0.92 8.88 0.92
CA PRO A 143 1.00 7.46 0.56
C PRO A 143 2.38 7.06 0.01
N LEU A 144 2.98 7.92 -0.83
CA LEU A 144 4.34 7.69 -1.33
C LEU A 144 5.37 7.74 -0.20
N LEU A 145 5.26 8.68 0.74
CA LEU A 145 6.14 8.72 1.93
C LEU A 145 6.06 7.44 2.76
N ALA A 146 4.85 6.92 2.99
CA ALA A 146 4.68 5.65 3.71
C ALA A 146 5.39 4.50 3.00
N SER A 147 5.24 4.42 1.67
CA SER A 147 5.88 3.39 0.84
C SER A 147 7.42 3.52 0.83
N LEU A 148 7.95 4.74 0.79
CA LEU A 148 9.39 4.98 0.86
C LEU A 148 9.97 4.63 2.24
N ILE A 149 9.29 5.02 3.32
CA ILE A 149 9.70 4.65 4.69
C ILE A 149 9.68 3.13 4.84
N ALA A 150 8.68 2.44 4.28
CA ALA A 150 8.60 0.98 4.28
C ALA A 150 9.78 0.26 3.62
N LEU A 151 10.66 0.98 2.92
CA LEU A 151 11.86 0.46 2.24
C LEU A 151 13.15 0.95 2.89
N GLU A 152 13.08 1.74 3.95
CA GLU A 152 14.25 2.21 4.70
C GLU A 152 14.83 1.11 5.60
N PRO A 153 16.11 1.25 6.02
CA PRO A 153 16.73 0.36 7.00
C PRO A 153 15.93 0.30 8.31
N GLU A 154 16.04 -0.85 9.00
CA GLU A 154 15.37 -1.08 10.28
C GLU A 154 15.70 0.00 11.33
N THR A 155 16.95 0.46 11.34
CA THR A 155 17.48 1.45 12.31
C THR A 155 16.73 2.77 12.32
N VAL A 156 16.09 3.17 11.21
CA VAL A 156 15.39 4.45 11.08
C VAL A 156 13.89 4.31 10.85
N PHE A 157 13.44 3.15 10.38
CA PHE A 157 12.04 2.90 10.02
C PHE A 157 11.05 3.23 11.13
N SER A 158 11.29 2.73 12.35
CA SER A 158 10.34 2.88 13.46
C SER A 158 10.13 4.34 13.83
N VAL A 159 11.21 5.14 13.81
CA VAL A 159 11.17 6.57 14.11
C VAL A 159 10.43 7.33 13.00
N HIS A 160 10.78 7.10 11.74
CA HIS A 160 10.15 7.78 10.62
C HIS A 160 8.67 7.42 10.46
N MET A 161 8.32 6.14 10.65
CA MET A 161 6.94 5.67 10.58
C MET A 161 6.08 6.30 11.69
N LYS A 162 6.60 6.33 12.93
CA LYS A 162 5.94 7.02 14.05
C LYS A 162 5.71 8.50 13.72
N ASN A 163 6.74 9.20 13.26
CA ASN A 163 6.65 10.62 12.90
C ASN A 163 5.62 10.86 11.77
N LEU A 164 5.51 9.95 10.80
CA LEU A 164 4.51 10.04 9.74
C LEU A 164 3.09 9.90 10.29
N VAL A 165 2.84 8.92 11.15
CA VAL A 165 1.53 8.71 11.79
C VAL A 165 1.12 9.94 12.60
N GLU A 166 2.04 10.48 13.41
CA GLU A 166 1.80 11.71 14.20
C GLU A 166 1.48 12.91 13.31
N GLN A 167 2.21 13.09 12.20
CA GLN A 167 1.91 14.15 11.22
C GLN A 167 0.54 13.99 10.58
N VAL A 168 0.18 12.76 10.19
CA VAL A 168 -1.12 12.44 9.58
C VAL A 168 -2.25 12.72 10.56
N HIS A 169 -2.13 12.29 11.82
CA HIS A 169 -3.10 12.59 12.87
C HIS A 169 -3.22 14.09 13.14
N GLY A 170 -2.10 14.77 13.37
CA GLY A 170 -2.09 16.18 13.76
C GLY A 170 -2.59 17.13 12.66
N LYS A 171 -2.35 16.79 11.38
CA LYS A 171 -2.69 17.65 10.24
C LYS A 171 -4.02 17.29 9.59
N PHE A 172 -4.29 16.01 9.33
CA PHE A 172 -5.39 15.63 8.43
C PHE A 172 -6.72 15.40 9.14
N MET A 173 -6.69 15.13 10.44
CA MET A 173 -7.91 14.86 11.20
C MET A 173 -8.72 16.13 11.52
N LYS A 174 -8.10 17.31 11.43
CA LYS A 174 -8.73 18.60 11.73
C LYS A 174 -9.71 19.05 10.64
N ASP A 175 -9.39 18.81 9.36
CA ASP A 175 -10.14 19.28 8.19
C ASP A 175 -10.95 18.14 7.57
N SER A 176 -12.28 18.29 7.47
CA SER A 176 -13.17 17.24 6.95
C SER A 176 -12.75 16.74 5.56
N LYS A 177 -12.23 17.63 4.71
CA LYS A 177 -11.76 17.30 3.36
C LYS A 177 -10.52 16.39 3.36
N THR A 178 -9.74 16.38 4.44
CA THR A 178 -8.52 15.57 4.55
C THR A 178 -8.68 14.34 5.43
N ARG A 179 -9.79 14.19 6.17
CA ARG A 179 -9.99 13.03 7.07
C ARG A 179 -10.02 11.70 6.32
N VAL A 180 -10.61 11.65 5.13
CA VAL A 180 -10.61 10.46 4.26
C VAL A 180 -9.18 10.09 3.86
N LEU A 181 -8.37 11.10 3.57
CA LEU A 181 -6.97 10.89 3.24
C LEU A 181 -6.16 10.36 4.43
N THR A 182 -6.50 10.76 5.66
CA THR A 182 -5.88 10.18 6.87
C THR A 182 -5.97 8.66 6.82
N LEU A 183 -7.16 8.12 6.59
CA LEU A 183 -7.37 6.67 6.64
C LEU A 183 -6.62 5.93 5.54
N ARG A 184 -6.56 6.50 4.33
CA ARG A 184 -5.75 5.93 3.25
C ARG A 184 -4.25 5.94 3.59
N CYS A 185 -3.75 7.04 4.16
CA CYS A 185 -2.34 7.11 4.58
C CYS A 185 -2.04 6.13 5.71
N LEU A 186 -2.94 6.00 6.68
CA LEU A 186 -2.79 5.07 7.79
C LEU A 186 -2.87 3.61 7.33
N GLN A 187 -3.70 3.29 6.33
CA GLN A 187 -3.70 1.96 5.70
C GLN A 187 -2.30 1.56 5.23
N GLU A 188 -1.61 2.47 4.53
CA GLU A 188 -0.24 2.22 4.07
C GLU A 188 0.75 2.05 5.22
N CYS A 189 0.62 2.88 6.26
CA CYS A 189 1.47 2.80 7.45
C CYS A 189 1.26 1.47 8.19
N VAL A 190 0.01 1.05 8.35
CA VAL A 190 -0.37 -0.21 9.02
C VAL A 190 0.14 -1.42 8.24
N GLN A 191 -0.04 -1.42 6.92
CA GLN A 191 0.51 -2.47 6.06
C GLN A 191 2.03 -2.58 6.22
N ALA A 192 2.74 -1.46 6.06
CA ALA A 192 4.20 -1.43 6.15
C ALA A 192 4.72 -1.88 7.52
N TYR A 193 4.08 -1.44 8.61
CA TYR A 193 4.47 -1.84 9.96
C TYR A 193 4.23 -3.33 10.22
N LEU A 194 3.06 -3.85 9.83
CA LEU A 194 2.71 -5.25 10.07
C LEU A 194 3.47 -6.22 9.16
N ASP A 195 3.79 -5.83 7.93
CA ASP A 195 4.68 -6.61 7.04
C ASP A 195 6.08 -6.73 7.64
N ARG A 196 6.55 -5.69 8.35
CA ARG A 196 7.88 -5.67 8.95
C ARG A 196 7.98 -6.30 10.32
N TYR A 197 7.05 -6.01 11.21
CA TYR A 197 7.15 -6.37 12.62
C TYR A 197 6.02 -7.29 13.10
N GLY A 198 4.99 -7.54 12.30
CA GLY A 198 3.82 -8.30 12.74
C GLY A 198 4.12 -9.76 13.13
N SER A 199 5.22 -10.34 12.64
CA SER A 199 5.64 -11.70 13.00
C SER A 199 6.81 -11.75 14.00
N PHE A 200 7.37 -10.61 14.39
CA PHE A 200 8.61 -10.52 15.17
C PHE A 200 8.44 -9.79 16.51
N HIS A 201 7.64 -8.73 16.53
CA HIS A 201 7.31 -8.03 17.77
C HIS A 201 6.35 -8.86 18.61
N SER A 202 6.40 -8.64 19.93
CA SER A 202 5.41 -9.22 20.83
C SER A 202 4.01 -8.68 20.52
N ASP A 203 2.98 -9.49 20.79
CA ASP A 203 1.57 -9.09 20.63
C ASP A 203 1.26 -7.76 21.31
N LYS A 204 1.89 -7.49 22.46
CA LYS A 204 1.76 -6.22 23.19
C LYS A 204 2.32 -5.04 22.40
N GLN A 205 3.54 -5.14 21.87
CA GLN A 205 4.16 -4.07 21.08
C GLN A 205 3.35 -3.76 19.82
N VAL A 206 2.88 -4.79 19.12
CA VAL A 206 2.02 -4.63 17.94
C VAL A 206 0.69 -3.98 18.34
N THR A 207 0.07 -4.42 19.43
CA THR A 207 -1.18 -3.86 19.97
C THR A 207 -1.03 -2.39 20.37
N ASP A 208 0.04 -2.04 21.08
CA ASP A 208 0.30 -0.67 21.52
C ASP A 208 0.50 0.26 20.31
N TRP A 209 1.25 -0.20 19.30
CA TRP A 209 1.46 0.57 18.07
C TRP A 209 0.16 0.74 17.27
N LEU A 210 -0.61 -0.34 17.08
CA LEU A 210 -1.90 -0.28 16.36
C LEU A 210 -2.91 0.60 17.09
N THR A 211 -2.94 0.55 18.42
CA THR A 211 -3.79 1.43 19.24
C THR A 211 -3.43 2.89 19.00
N ASN A 212 -2.14 3.21 19.08
CA ASN A 212 -1.66 4.57 18.82
C ASN A 212 -2.01 5.03 17.40
N CYS A 213 -1.93 4.13 16.41
CA CYS A 213 -2.19 4.43 15.01
C CYS A 213 -3.70 4.60 14.69
N LEU A 214 -4.57 3.76 15.26
CA LEU A 214 -5.95 3.61 14.80
C LEU A 214 -7.02 4.15 15.77
N LYS A 215 -6.73 4.34 17.06
CA LYS A 215 -7.74 4.76 18.06
C LYS A 215 -8.51 6.02 17.67
N THR A 216 -7.81 7.09 17.31
CA THR A 216 -8.45 8.37 16.95
C THR A 216 -9.25 8.29 15.64
N PRO A 217 -8.70 7.71 14.55
CA PRO A 217 -9.47 7.44 13.33
C PRO A 217 -10.73 6.60 13.57
N MET A 218 -10.63 5.51 14.34
CA MET A 218 -11.75 4.62 14.65
C MET A 218 -12.86 5.37 15.38
N ALA A 219 -12.52 6.12 16.43
CA ALA A 219 -13.50 6.92 17.15
C ALA A 219 -14.23 7.92 16.24
N ASN A 220 -13.56 8.51 15.25
CA ASN A 220 -14.18 9.44 14.31
C ASN A 220 -15.09 8.73 13.28
N VAL A 221 -14.72 7.53 12.84
CA VAL A 221 -15.56 6.67 11.99
C VAL A 221 -16.84 6.30 12.75
N CYS A 222 -16.71 5.75 13.95
CA CYS A 222 -17.83 5.24 14.75
C CYS A 222 -18.77 6.35 15.27
N LYS A 223 -18.25 7.57 15.50
CA LYS A 223 -19.07 8.76 15.83
C LYS A 223 -19.78 9.36 14.62
N GLY A 224 -19.54 8.85 13.42
CA GLY A 224 -20.18 9.35 12.21
C GLY A 224 -19.66 10.71 11.76
N THR A 225 -18.47 11.10 12.24
CA THR A 225 -17.78 12.32 11.81
C THR A 225 -17.36 12.24 10.33
N LEU A 226 -17.47 11.05 9.73
CA LEU A 226 -17.23 10.74 8.33
C LEU A 226 -18.47 10.18 7.63
N SER A 227 -19.66 10.39 8.20
CA SER A 227 -20.90 9.75 7.71
C SER A 227 -21.28 10.16 6.30
N LEU A 228 -21.03 11.41 5.90
CA LEU A 228 -21.37 11.87 4.55
C LEU A 228 -20.46 11.20 3.52
N GLU A 229 -19.17 11.07 3.84
CA GLU A 229 -18.16 10.42 3.01
C GLU A 229 -18.36 8.89 2.95
N LEU A 230 -18.80 8.27 4.05
CA LEU A 230 -19.24 6.87 4.09
C LEU A 230 -20.51 6.65 3.24
N LYS A 231 -21.49 7.56 3.32
CA LYS A 231 -22.76 7.47 2.57
C LYS A 231 -22.58 7.70 1.07
N LEU A 232 -21.63 8.55 0.67
CA LEU A 232 -21.32 8.81 -0.74
C LEU A 232 -20.48 7.70 -1.40
N GLY A 233 -20.22 6.59 -0.70
CA GLY A 233 -19.46 5.46 -1.25
C GLY A 233 -18.02 5.82 -1.62
N GLN A 234 -17.50 6.96 -1.15
CA GLN A 234 -16.16 7.41 -1.49
C GLN A 234 -15.11 6.62 -0.71
N ASP A 235 -14.78 5.41 -1.17
CA ASP A 235 -13.56 4.64 -0.85
C ASP A 235 -13.23 4.40 0.64
N LEU A 236 -14.04 4.91 1.56
CA LEU A 236 -13.75 4.99 2.98
C LEU A 236 -14.14 3.69 3.67
N GLY A 237 -15.33 3.17 3.37
CA GLY A 237 -15.72 1.83 3.79
C GLY A 237 -14.78 0.77 3.21
N ALA A 238 -14.34 0.93 1.96
CA ALA A 238 -13.35 0.06 1.33
C ALA A 238 -11.97 0.17 2.02
N THR A 239 -11.51 1.38 2.34
CA THR A 239 -10.26 1.61 3.09
C THR A 239 -10.34 0.99 4.49
N MET A 240 -11.45 1.20 5.21
CA MET A 240 -11.65 0.62 6.54
C MET A 240 -11.71 -0.89 6.50
N LEU A 241 -12.45 -1.47 5.55
CA LEU A 241 -12.47 -2.90 5.32
C LEU A 241 -11.07 -3.43 5.01
N LYS A 242 -10.28 -2.70 4.21
CA LYS A 242 -8.90 -3.07 3.89
C LYS A 242 -8.00 -3.02 5.12
N ILE A 243 -8.08 -1.97 5.95
CA ILE A 243 -7.37 -1.90 7.23
C ILE A 243 -7.73 -3.11 8.10
N SER A 244 -9.02 -3.41 8.25
CA SER A 244 -9.49 -4.56 9.03
C SER A 244 -8.92 -5.88 8.51
N GLN A 245 -8.87 -6.08 7.19
CA GLN A 245 -8.30 -7.28 6.56
C GLN A 245 -6.79 -7.39 6.82
N ILE A 246 -6.04 -6.29 6.67
CA ILE A 246 -4.59 -6.25 6.92
C ILE A 246 -4.32 -6.61 8.37
N VAL A 247 -5.03 -5.98 9.31
CA VAL A 247 -4.84 -6.22 10.74
C VAL A 247 -5.30 -7.62 11.14
N ALA A 248 -6.40 -8.12 10.58
CA ALA A 248 -6.86 -9.50 10.83
C ALA A 248 -5.84 -10.55 10.39
N SER A 249 -5.10 -10.27 9.29
CA SER A 249 -4.11 -11.21 8.76
C SER A 249 -2.85 -11.35 9.61
N LYS A 250 -2.45 -10.28 10.32
CA LYS A 250 -1.17 -10.25 11.07
C LYS A 250 -1.35 -10.10 12.58
N ALA A 251 -2.48 -9.58 13.04
CA ALA A 251 -2.81 -9.30 14.43
C ALA A 251 -4.32 -9.55 14.73
N PRO A 252 -4.81 -10.81 14.58
CA PRO A 252 -6.24 -11.14 14.61
C PRO A 252 -6.94 -10.78 15.93
N VAL A 253 -6.25 -10.90 17.07
CA VAL A 253 -6.81 -10.55 18.39
C VAL A 253 -7.11 -9.05 18.47
N PHE A 254 -6.19 -8.22 17.98
CA PHE A 254 -6.41 -6.78 17.88
C PHE A 254 -7.51 -6.46 16.87
N ALA A 255 -7.54 -7.13 15.71
CA ALA A 255 -8.58 -6.90 14.71
C ALA A 255 -9.98 -7.11 15.28
N ILE A 256 -10.20 -8.19 16.05
CA ILE A 256 -11.49 -8.44 16.70
C ILE A 256 -11.79 -7.33 17.71
N LYS A 257 -10.89 -7.10 18.68
CA LYS A 257 -11.19 -6.25 19.84
C LYS A 257 -11.15 -4.75 19.53
N GLY A 258 -10.13 -4.31 18.80
CA GLY A 258 -9.83 -2.90 18.55
C GLY A 258 -10.39 -2.36 17.23
N ILE A 259 -11.03 -3.19 16.40
CA ILE A 259 -11.64 -2.74 15.14
C ILE A 259 -13.06 -3.31 14.97
N ILE A 260 -13.19 -4.63 14.86
CA ILE A 260 -14.45 -5.28 14.48
C ILE A 260 -15.53 -5.04 15.52
N LEU A 261 -15.25 -5.30 16.80
CA LEU A 261 -16.24 -5.09 17.87
C LEU A 261 -16.64 -3.62 17.98
N GLU A 262 -15.70 -2.69 17.84
CA GLU A 262 -16.00 -1.25 17.87
C GLU A 262 -16.92 -0.84 16.71
N LEU A 263 -16.70 -1.38 15.51
CA LEU A 263 -17.56 -1.15 14.35
C LEU A 263 -18.97 -1.74 14.54
N LEU A 264 -19.07 -2.95 15.09
CA LEU A 264 -20.34 -3.63 15.34
C LEU A 264 -21.16 -2.98 16.46
N GLN A 265 -20.49 -2.38 17.45
CA GLN A 265 -21.13 -1.66 18.56
C GLN A 265 -21.51 -0.22 18.21
N SER A 266 -21.12 0.29 17.04
CA SER A 266 -21.53 1.61 16.58
C SER A 266 -23.02 1.63 16.23
N ASP A 267 -23.69 2.74 16.52
CA ASP A 267 -25.09 2.99 16.13
C ASP A 267 -25.25 3.22 14.61
N LEU A 268 -24.14 3.31 13.87
CA LEU A 268 -24.14 3.56 12.43
C LEU A 268 -24.19 2.23 11.66
N PHE A 269 -25.27 2.03 10.91
CA PHE A 269 -25.43 0.86 10.04
C PHE A 269 -24.24 0.61 9.10
N SER A 270 -23.63 1.67 8.57
CA SER A 270 -22.44 1.56 7.71
C SER A 270 -21.24 0.95 8.44
N CYS A 271 -21.04 1.28 9.72
CA CYS A 271 -19.97 0.71 10.53
C CYS A 271 -20.27 -0.76 10.83
N GLN A 272 -21.50 -1.07 11.22
CA GLN A 272 -21.94 -2.45 11.46
C GLN A 272 -21.75 -3.32 10.21
N HIS A 273 -22.12 -2.82 9.03
CA HIS A 273 -21.92 -3.52 7.77
C HIS A 273 -20.43 -3.79 7.48
N ILE A 274 -19.55 -2.80 7.65
CA ILE A 274 -18.10 -2.98 7.48
C ILE A 274 -17.56 -4.01 8.49
N GLY A 275 -18.01 -3.94 9.75
CA GLY A 275 -17.63 -4.88 10.81
C GLY A 275 -18.02 -6.32 10.48
N LEU A 276 -19.25 -6.53 10.01
CA LEU A 276 -19.74 -7.84 9.56
C LEU A 276 -18.95 -8.36 8.35
N GLN A 277 -18.68 -7.51 7.36
CA GLN A 277 -17.85 -7.89 6.20
C GLN A 277 -16.42 -8.26 6.61
N ALA A 278 -15.82 -7.52 7.55
CA ALA A 278 -14.49 -7.83 8.06
C ALA A 278 -14.48 -9.17 8.83
N LEU A 279 -15.48 -9.41 9.67
CA LEU A 279 -15.63 -10.65 10.43
C LEU A 279 -15.82 -11.86 9.49
N LEU A 280 -16.68 -11.72 8.48
CA LEU A 280 -16.90 -12.76 7.46
C LEU A 280 -15.59 -13.08 6.72
N ASN A 281 -14.86 -12.06 6.25
CA ASN A 281 -13.57 -12.27 5.57
C ASN A 281 -12.55 -12.97 6.47
N MET A 282 -12.52 -12.62 7.76
CA MET A 282 -11.65 -13.27 8.73
C MET A 282 -12.03 -14.74 8.95
N ALA A 283 -13.32 -15.05 9.09
CA ALA A 283 -13.82 -16.41 9.23
C ALA A 283 -13.52 -17.26 7.98
N LEU A 284 -13.71 -16.70 6.78
CA LEU A 284 -13.40 -17.37 5.51
C LEU A 284 -11.90 -17.61 5.33
N SER A 285 -11.04 -16.77 5.92
CA SER A 285 -9.59 -16.94 5.85
C SER A 285 -9.04 -17.89 6.93
N ALA A 286 -9.81 -18.18 7.99
CA ALA A 286 -9.37 -18.98 9.12
C ALA A 286 -8.91 -20.41 8.76
N PRO A 287 -9.58 -21.15 7.85
CA PRO A 287 -9.09 -22.46 7.41
C PRO A 287 -7.72 -22.37 6.73
N ALA A 288 -7.49 -21.35 5.88
CA ALA A 288 -6.21 -21.14 5.23
C ALA A 288 -5.09 -20.80 6.24
N TYR A 289 -5.39 -20.00 7.27
CA TYR A 289 -4.44 -19.72 8.36
C TYR A 289 -4.11 -20.97 9.18
N HIS A 290 -5.11 -21.81 9.47
CA HIS A 290 -4.89 -23.06 10.22
C HIS A 290 -3.98 -24.01 9.43
N SER A 291 -4.28 -24.24 8.14
CA SER A 291 -3.46 -25.10 7.28
C SER A 291 -2.03 -24.57 7.09
N ALA A 292 -1.83 -23.25 7.05
CA ALA A 292 -0.50 -22.65 6.94
C ALA A 292 0.33 -22.78 8.23
N ARG A 293 -0.31 -22.87 9.40
CA ARG A 293 0.36 -23.05 10.70
C ARG A 293 0.52 -24.53 11.10
N HIS A 294 -0.31 -25.41 10.54
CA HIS A 294 -0.29 -26.85 10.76
C HIS A 294 -0.28 -27.59 9.41
N PRO A 295 0.85 -27.57 8.68
CA PRO A 295 0.94 -28.20 7.35
C PRO A 295 0.69 -29.71 7.35
N GLU A 296 0.73 -30.35 8.51
CA GLU A 296 0.47 -31.79 8.70
C GLU A 296 -1.02 -32.13 8.85
N VAL A 297 -1.90 -31.13 9.00
CA VAL A 297 -3.34 -31.34 9.16
C VAL A 297 -4.05 -31.05 7.83
N THR A 298 -4.13 -32.05 6.96
CA THR A 298 -5.04 -32.02 5.81
C THR A 298 -6.48 -32.17 6.29
N TYR A 299 -7.28 -31.13 6.13
CA TYR A 299 -8.72 -31.23 6.29
C TYR A 299 -9.31 -32.10 5.17
N PRO A 300 -10.31 -32.97 5.48
CA PRO A 300 -11.08 -33.63 4.44
C PRO A 300 -11.83 -32.55 3.64
N GLY A 301 -11.41 -32.31 2.39
CA GLY A 301 -12.11 -31.42 1.44
C GLY A 301 -11.29 -30.27 0.84
N SER A 302 -10.00 -30.10 1.15
CA SER A 302 -9.19 -28.98 0.63
C SER A 302 -8.36 -29.28 -0.64
N SER A 303 -8.68 -30.34 -1.38
CA SER A 303 -8.14 -30.55 -2.74
C SER A 303 -9.18 -30.14 -3.80
N PRO A 304 -8.94 -29.08 -4.61
CA PRO A 304 -9.82 -28.68 -5.72
C PRO A 304 -9.83 -29.66 -6.91
N SER A 305 -9.19 -30.83 -6.79
CA SER A 305 -8.87 -31.68 -7.95
C SER A 305 -9.34 -33.13 -7.83
N GLN A 306 -10.08 -33.51 -6.78
CA GLN A 306 -10.59 -34.89 -6.64
C GLN A 306 -12.12 -35.03 -6.64
N GLN A 307 -12.90 -33.95 -6.40
CA GLN A 307 -14.36 -34.05 -6.40
C GLN A 307 -15.01 -34.17 -7.80
N VAL A 308 -14.26 -33.96 -8.89
CA VAL A 308 -14.82 -34.05 -10.25
C VAL A 308 -14.70 -35.46 -10.85
N VAL A 309 -13.86 -36.34 -10.28
CA VAL A 309 -13.61 -37.68 -10.86
C VAL A 309 -14.51 -38.77 -10.27
N GLU A 310 -15.03 -38.61 -9.06
CA GLU A 310 -15.90 -39.61 -8.43
C GLU A 310 -17.37 -39.55 -8.88
N ILE A 311 -17.88 -38.37 -9.25
CA ILE A 311 -19.29 -38.23 -9.70
C ILE A 311 -19.49 -38.74 -11.14
N MET A 312 -18.42 -38.91 -11.92
CA MET A 312 -18.49 -39.48 -13.28
C MET A 312 -18.31 -41.00 -13.34
N LYS A 313 -18.03 -41.69 -12.22
CA LYS A 313 -17.84 -43.16 -12.21
C LYS A 313 -19.06 -43.96 -11.77
N GLU A 314 -20.09 -43.35 -11.20
CA GLU A 314 -21.33 -44.05 -10.82
C GLU A 314 -22.40 -44.09 -11.94
N GLY A 315 -22.12 -43.52 -13.11
CA GLY A 315 -23.08 -43.41 -14.22
C GLY A 315 -22.79 -44.31 -15.43
N SER A 316 -21.99 -45.37 -15.32
CA SER A 316 -21.64 -46.19 -16.49
C SER A 316 -21.46 -47.68 -16.19
N SER A 317 -22.53 -48.42 -16.55
CA SER A 317 -22.60 -49.82 -17.00
C SER A 317 -23.23 -50.82 -16.01
N PRO A 318 -23.92 -51.86 -16.52
CA PRO A 318 -24.89 -51.92 -17.62
C PRO A 318 -26.33 -52.13 -17.15
#